data_AF-A0A970P491-F1
#
_entry.id   AF-A0A970P491-F1
#
_cell.length_a   1.000
_cell.length_b   1.000
_cell.length_c   1.000
_cell.angle_alpha   90.00
_cell.angle_beta   90.00
_cell.angle_gamma   90.00
#
_symmetry.space_group_name_H-M   'P 1'
#
loop_
_entity.id
_entity.type
_entity.pdbx_description
1 polymer ?
#
loop_
_entity_poly.entity_id
_entity_poly.type
_entity_poly.pdbx_seq_one_letter_code
_entity_poly.pdbx_strand_id
1 'polypeptide(L)'
;DGTFKPEPALFFSSDINVASVTDATGNGHDGTNGNTPEFLSDLVFQGSETNEPVFISGVTNYGEIVTNITVAGTALFMNSAGRYEIADAGSVSTMPCVALALETGTGSKKVLLQGYIHNDSWNWTPGALIYISPTAGTLTQTIPSETGQQVQIIGYASKTNTVYFNPNFMLIEIK
;
A
#
# COMPACT_ATOMS: atom_id res chain seq x y z
N ASP A 1 -32.27 -8.68 -49.43
CA ASP A 1 -31.80 -9.74 -48.50
C ASP A 1 -30.84 -9.13 -47.48
N GLY A 2 -31.39 -8.55 -46.42
CA GLY A 2 -30.64 -7.71 -45.45
C GLY A 2 -29.82 -8.51 -44.44
N THR A 3 -28.95 -9.41 -44.90
CA THR A 3 -28.16 -10.30 -44.02
C THR A 3 -26.90 -9.60 -43.52
N PHE A 4 -27.02 -8.82 -42.45
CA PHE A 4 -25.87 -8.29 -41.73
C PHE A 4 -25.01 -9.45 -41.19
N LYS A 5 -23.71 -9.42 -41.47
CA LYS A 5 -22.74 -10.32 -40.82
C LYS A 5 -22.44 -9.79 -39.42
N PRO A 6 -22.37 -10.64 -38.38
CA PRO A 6 -21.86 -10.22 -37.08
C PRO A 6 -20.37 -9.87 -37.21
N GLU A 7 -19.97 -8.72 -36.67
CA GLU A 7 -18.56 -8.38 -36.48
C GLU A 7 -18.02 -9.13 -35.25
N PRO A 8 -16.73 -9.53 -35.24
CA PRO A 8 -16.13 -10.21 -34.09
C PRO A 8 -16.08 -9.28 -32.88
N ALA A 9 -16.46 -9.79 -31.70
CA ALA A 9 -16.41 -9.03 -30.46
C ALA A 9 -14.96 -8.62 -30.11
N LEU A 10 -14.78 -7.35 -29.75
CA LEU A 10 -13.47 -6.76 -29.49
C LEU A 10 -13.11 -6.94 -28.00
N PHE A 11 -12.49 -8.08 -27.68
CA PHE A 11 -12.13 -8.44 -26.32
C PHE A 11 -10.91 -7.65 -25.83
N PHE A 12 -11.12 -6.81 -24.81
CA PHE A 12 -10.03 -6.16 -24.09
C PHE A 12 -9.40 -7.12 -23.08
N SER A 13 -8.41 -7.89 -23.52
CA SER A 13 -7.51 -8.54 -22.57
C SER A 13 -6.57 -7.49 -21.98
N SER A 14 -6.70 -7.20 -20.68
CA SER A 14 -5.51 -6.91 -19.88
C SER A 14 -4.61 -8.16 -19.85
N ASP A 15 -3.32 -8.01 -19.55
CA ASP A 15 -2.40 -9.14 -19.40
C ASP A 15 -2.67 -9.91 -18.09
N ILE A 16 -3.80 -10.63 -18.06
CA ILE A 16 -4.17 -11.55 -16.99
C ILE A 16 -3.27 -12.77 -17.11
N ASN A 17 -2.59 -13.14 -16.02
CA ASN A 17 -1.82 -14.37 -15.96
C ASN A 17 -2.77 -15.56 -16.15
N VAL A 18 -2.69 -16.23 -17.31
CA VAL A 18 -3.60 -17.35 -17.65
C VAL A 18 -3.50 -18.49 -16.63
N ALA A 19 -2.35 -18.66 -15.98
CA ALA A 19 -2.15 -19.66 -14.92
C ALA A 19 -2.82 -19.31 -13.58
N SER A 20 -3.36 -18.09 -13.41
CA SER A 20 -4.18 -17.71 -12.22
C SER A 20 -5.69 -17.76 -12.48
N VAL A 21 -6.13 -18.30 -13.62
CA VAL A 21 -7.55 -18.50 -13.94
C VAL A 21 -7.87 -19.99 -13.86
N THR A 22 -8.33 -20.43 -12.68
CA THR A 22 -8.87 -21.78 -12.48
C THR A 22 -10.38 -21.75 -12.67
N ASP A 23 -10.92 -22.58 -13.58
CA ASP A 23 -12.38 -22.75 -13.68
C ASP A 23 -12.92 -23.60 -12.52
N ALA A 24 -14.23 -23.53 -12.29
CA ALA A 24 -14.89 -24.27 -11.20
C ALA A 24 -14.93 -25.80 -11.41
N THR A 25 -14.38 -26.32 -12.51
CA THR A 25 -14.29 -27.75 -12.84
C THR A 25 -12.89 -28.33 -12.66
N GLY A 26 -11.87 -27.48 -12.48
CA GLY A 26 -10.47 -27.86 -12.22
C GLY A 26 -9.69 -28.32 -13.45
N ASN A 27 -10.27 -28.23 -14.65
CA ASN A 27 -9.63 -28.64 -15.90
C ASN A 27 -9.05 -27.42 -16.62
N GLY A 28 -7.86 -26.97 -16.20
CA GLY A 28 -7.22 -25.76 -16.72
C GLY A 28 -6.81 -25.84 -18.19
N HIS A 29 -7.75 -25.54 -19.10
CA HIS A 29 -7.54 -25.38 -20.53
C HIS A 29 -8.52 -24.36 -21.15
N ASP A 30 -7.97 -23.23 -21.60
CA ASP A 30 -8.39 -22.42 -22.75
C ASP A 30 -9.90 -22.06 -22.93
N GLY A 31 -10.67 -22.01 -21.83
CA GLY A 31 -11.84 -21.13 -21.62
C GLY A 31 -13.06 -21.30 -22.55
N THR A 32 -13.14 -22.38 -23.32
CA THR A 32 -14.13 -22.55 -24.40
C THR A 32 -14.78 -23.94 -24.42
N ASN A 33 -15.39 -24.32 -23.29
CA ASN A 33 -16.07 -25.61 -23.07
C ASN A 33 -17.41 -25.80 -23.83
N GLY A 34 -17.55 -25.19 -25.02
CA GLY A 34 -18.61 -25.49 -25.98
C GLY A 34 -19.98 -24.83 -25.76
N ASN A 35 -20.18 -24.11 -24.66
CA ASN A 35 -21.37 -23.28 -24.42
C ASN A 35 -21.07 -21.77 -24.54
N THR A 36 -22.12 -20.95 -24.48
CA THR A 36 -22.06 -19.49 -24.63
C THR A 36 -20.99 -18.86 -23.74
N PRO A 37 -20.20 -17.87 -24.24
CA PRO A 37 -19.13 -17.27 -23.46
C PRO A 37 -19.69 -16.63 -22.19
N GLU A 38 -19.36 -17.24 -21.05
CA GLU A 38 -19.70 -16.72 -19.73
C GLU A 38 -18.88 -15.47 -19.50
N PHE A 39 -19.52 -14.30 -19.60
CA PHE A 39 -18.93 -13.06 -19.16
C PHE A 39 -18.59 -13.18 -17.68
N LEU A 40 -17.29 -13.14 -17.34
CA LEU A 40 -16.80 -13.01 -15.97
C LEU A 40 -17.42 -11.75 -15.35
N SER A 41 -18.53 -11.95 -14.62
CA SER A 41 -19.32 -10.86 -14.03
C SER A 41 -18.60 -10.13 -12.88
N ASP A 42 -17.54 -10.76 -12.36
CA ASP A 42 -16.55 -10.18 -11.47
C ASP A 42 -15.18 -10.83 -11.77
N LEU A 43 -14.10 -10.06 -11.61
CA LEU A 43 -12.72 -10.53 -11.79
C LEU A 43 -12.02 -10.55 -10.44
N VAL A 44 -12.28 -11.61 -9.68
CA VAL A 44 -11.74 -11.80 -8.33
C VAL A 44 -10.26 -12.17 -8.41
N PHE A 45 -9.40 -11.17 -8.46
CA PHE A 45 -7.98 -11.33 -8.14
C PHE A 45 -7.84 -11.76 -6.67
N GLN A 46 -7.68 -13.06 -6.42
CA GLN A 46 -7.45 -13.59 -5.07
C GLN A 46 -6.07 -13.17 -4.56
N GLY A 47 -6.04 -12.05 -3.84
CA GLY A 47 -4.84 -11.44 -3.29
C GLY A 47 -4.24 -12.24 -2.13
N SER A 48 -3.47 -13.27 -2.47
CA SER A 48 -2.72 -14.18 -1.59
C SER A 48 -3.54 -15.21 -0.82
N GLU A 49 -2.99 -16.43 -0.79
CA GLU A 49 -3.31 -17.50 0.16
C GLU A 49 -3.30 -16.96 1.60
N THR A 50 -4.21 -17.47 2.44
CA THR A 50 -4.59 -16.87 3.75
C THR A 50 -3.52 -16.89 4.85
N ASN A 51 -2.27 -17.20 4.54
CA ASN A 51 -1.16 -17.22 5.51
C ASN A 51 0.09 -16.45 5.04
N GLU A 52 0.30 -16.32 3.73
CA GLU A 52 1.49 -15.67 3.16
C GLU A 52 1.44 -14.13 3.33
N PRO A 53 2.60 -13.44 3.31
CA PRO A 53 2.64 -11.99 3.40
C PRO A 53 2.23 -11.35 2.07
N VAL A 54 1.04 -10.72 2.03
CA VAL A 54 0.75 -9.73 0.99
C VAL A 54 1.69 -8.54 1.22
N PHE A 55 2.78 -8.47 0.45
CA PHE A 55 3.88 -7.53 0.67
C PHE A 55 3.40 -6.08 0.84
N ILE A 56 2.44 -5.66 0.00
CA ILE A 56 1.73 -4.38 0.08
C ILE A 56 0.28 -4.61 -0.37
N SER A 57 -0.72 -4.12 0.37
CA SER A 57 -2.13 -4.13 -0.07
C SER A 57 -2.89 -2.91 0.43
N GLY A 58 -3.44 -2.10 -0.48
CA GLY A 58 -4.27 -0.94 -0.14
C GLY A 58 -4.21 0.18 -1.17
N VAL A 59 -4.57 1.39 -0.73
CA VAL A 59 -4.60 2.60 -1.55
C VAL A 59 -3.18 3.14 -1.74
N THR A 60 -2.71 3.15 -2.98
CA THR A 60 -1.37 3.65 -3.35
C THR A 60 -1.45 4.77 -4.38
N ASN A 61 -0.45 5.63 -4.42
CA ASN A 61 -0.38 6.79 -5.32
C ASN A 61 1.07 6.99 -5.81
N TYR A 62 1.27 7.84 -6.83
CA TYR A 62 2.60 8.26 -7.30
C TYR A 62 2.82 9.74 -6.95
N GLY A 63 3.86 10.02 -6.17
CA GLY A 63 4.20 11.37 -5.72
C GLY A 63 5.66 11.71 -5.96
N GLU A 64 5.96 13.00 -6.11
CA GLU A 64 7.36 13.48 -6.14
C GLU A 64 7.96 13.42 -4.73
N ILE A 65 8.98 12.58 -4.54
CA ILE A 65 9.79 12.54 -3.32
C ILE A 65 11.07 13.36 -3.53
N VAL A 66 11.30 14.34 -2.66
CA VAL A 66 12.42 15.29 -2.77
C VAL A 66 13.72 14.71 -2.18
N THR A 67 13.63 14.08 -1.01
CA THR A 67 14.78 13.56 -0.25
C THR A 67 15.01 12.07 -0.54
N ASN A 68 16.25 11.66 -0.77
CA ASN A 68 16.56 10.29 -1.21
C ASN A 68 16.19 9.22 -0.17
N ILE A 69 15.17 8.42 -0.47
CA ILE A 69 14.72 7.31 0.36
C ILE A 69 15.65 6.11 0.20
N THR A 70 16.11 5.55 1.32
CA THR A 70 17.02 4.40 1.36
C THR A 70 16.34 3.08 1.72
N VAL A 71 15.13 3.12 2.31
CA VAL A 71 14.41 1.94 2.82
C VAL A 71 12.91 2.04 2.50
N ALA A 72 12.28 0.94 2.11
CA ALA A 72 10.82 0.89 1.94
C ALA A 72 10.11 0.87 3.31
N GLY A 73 8.99 1.58 3.42
CA GLY A 73 8.30 1.85 4.68
C GLY A 73 8.76 3.12 5.41
N THR A 74 9.66 3.92 4.82
CA THR A 74 10.01 5.24 5.36
C THR A 74 8.78 6.15 5.42
N ALA A 75 8.58 6.82 6.56
CA ALA A 75 7.49 7.76 6.78
C ALA A 75 7.67 9.07 6.00
N LEU A 76 6.59 9.57 5.40
CA LEU A 76 6.58 10.77 4.57
C LEU A 76 5.51 11.78 5.01
N PHE A 77 5.90 13.04 5.16
CA PHE A 77 4.97 14.18 5.26
C PHE A 77 4.86 14.88 3.90
N MET A 78 3.85 15.73 3.73
CA MET A 78 3.69 16.57 2.54
C MET A 78 4.16 17.99 2.86
N ASN A 79 5.13 18.49 2.11
CA ASN A 79 5.63 19.85 2.25
C ASN A 79 4.65 20.88 1.63
N SER A 80 4.90 22.16 1.88
CA SER A 80 4.09 23.28 1.34
C SER A 80 4.13 23.44 -0.18
N ALA A 81 4.98 22.68 -0.88
CA ALA A 81 5.02 22.60 -2.35
C ALA A 81 4.25 21.39 -2.91
N GLY A 82 3.52 20.63 -2.07
CA GLY A 82 2.74 19.47 -2.49
C GLY A 82 3.56 18.21 -2.77
N ARG A 83 4.80 18.15 -2.26
CA ARG A 83 5.76 17.06 -2.50
C ARG A 83 6.08 16.32 -1.20
N TYR A 84 6.52 15.08 -1.33
CA TYR A 84 6.82 14.22 -0.19
C TYR A 84 8.26 14.42 0.30
N GLU A 85 8.38 14.60 1.62
CA GLU A 85 9.65 14.65 2.34
C GLU A 85 9.58 13.75 3.58
N ILE A 86 10.74 13.45 4.17
CA ILE A 86 10.85 12.47 5.27
C ILE A 86 10.19 13.03 6.53
N ALA A 87 9.19 12.32 7.06
CA ALA A 87 8.51 12.72 8.29
C ALA A 87 9.39 12.49 9.53
N ASP A 88 9.31 13.38 10.51
CA ASP A 88 10.05 13.29 11.76
C ASP A 88 9.20 13.85 12.90
N ALA A 89 8.98 13.05 13.95
CA ALA A 89 8.20 13.47 15.11
C ALA A 89 8.91 14.54 15.96
N GLY A 90 10.20 14.82 15.73
CA GLY A 90 10.98 15.84 16.44
C GLY A 90 10.52 17.29 16.21
N SER A 91 9.63 17.55 15.24
CA SER A 91 9.08 18.89 15.00
C SER A 91 7.68 18.83 14.37
N VAL A 92 6.85 19.84 14.67
CA VAL A 92 5.58 20.09 13.98
C VAL A 92 5.76 20.46 12.51
N SER A 93 6.95 20.92 12.10
CA SER A 93 7.25 21.30 10.70
C SER A 93 7.46 20.12 9.75
N THR A 94 7.62 18.91 10.29
CA THR A 94 7.90 17.66 9.57
C THR A 94 6.77 16.63 9.76
N MET A 95 5.59 17.11 10.13
CA MET A 95 4.41 16.35 10.52
C MET A 95 3.13 17.03 9.98
N PRO A 96 2.00 16.30 9.82
CA PRO A 96 1.82 14.87 10.03
C PRO A 96 2.47 14.02 8.92
N CYS A 97 2.85 12.79 9.26
CA CYS A 97 3.02 11.75 8.25
C CYS A 97 1.68 11.44 7.58
N VAL A 98 1.69 11.39 6.25
CA VAL A 98 0.52 11.16 5.39
C VAL A 98 0.68 9.95 4.47
N ALA A 99 1.90 9.45 4.29
CA ALA A 99 2.18 8.29 3.44
C ALA A 99 3.42 7.52 3.90
N LEU A 100 3.56 6.27 3.45
CA LEU A 100 4.81 5.51 3.54
C LEU A 100 5.42 5.31 2.14
N ALA A 101 6.73 5.46 2.01
CA ALA A 101 7.45 5.19 0.77
C ALA A 101 7.42 3.70 0.42
N LEU A 102 7.03 3.34 -0.81
CA LEU A 102 7.07 1.95 -1.30
C LEU A 102 8.28 1.67 -2.21
N GLU A 103 8.99 2.71 -2.63
CA GLU A 103 10.16 2.65 -3.50
C GLU A 103 11.30 3.54 -2.94
N THR A 104 12.54 3.20 -3.28
CA THR A 104 13.74 3.96 -2.90
C THR A 104 14.13 4.99 -3.97
N GLY A 105 14.95 5.97 -3.60
CA GLY A 105 15.42 7.07 -4.46
C GLY A 105 14.64 8.38 -4.29
N THR A 106 14.63 9.19 -5.36
CA THR A 106 13.93 10.49 -5.46
C THR A 106 13.05 10.54 -6.72
N GLY A 107 12.32 11.64 -6.90
CA GLY A 107 11.45 11.88 -8.06
C GLY A 107 10.07 11.23 -7.90
N SER A 108 9.37 10.98 -9.00
CA SER A 108 8.06 10.31 -8.99
C SER A 108 8.22 8.86 -8.49
N LYS A 109 7.63 8.56 -7.34
CA LYS A 109 7.74 7.28 -6.62
C LYS A 109 6.41 6.84 -6.06
N LYS A 110 6.21 5.53 -5.95
CA LYS A 110 5.00 4.93 -5.39
C LYS A 110 4.99 5.06 -3.87
N VAL A 111 3.84 5.46 -3.31
CA VAL A 111 3.61 5.62 -1.88
C VAL A 111 2.32 4.93 -1.44
N LEU A 112 2.26 4.48 -0.18
CA LEU A 112 1.05 3.94 0.46
C LEU A 112 0.33 5.05 1.23
N LEU A 113 -0.96 5.23 0.96
CA LEU A 113 -1.82 6.17 1.67
C LEU A 113 -2.64 5.50 2.78
N GLN A 114 -3.06 4.25 2.55
CA GLN A 114 -3.72 3.39 3.54
C GLN A 114 -3.57 1.93 3.13
N GLY A 115 -3.27 1.02 4.05
CA GLY A 115 -3.21 -0.42 3.75
C GLY A 115 -2.19 -1.20 4.57
N TYR A 116 -2.00 -2.46 4.23
CA TYR A 116 -0.93 -3.30 4.79
C TYR A 116 0.40 -3.06 4.07
N ILE A 117 1.48 -3.05 4.86
CA ILE A 117 2.87 -3.05 4.40
C ILE A 117 3.69 -4.04 5.23
N HIS A 118 4.56 -4.78 4.56
CA HIS A 118 5.44 -5.79 5.14
C HIS A 118 6.92 -5.40 5.01
N ASN A 119 7.74 -5.74 6.01
CA ASN A 119 9.20 -5.61 5.97
C ASN A 119 9.85 -6.61 6.93
N ASP A 120 10.66 -7.55 6.42
CA ASP A 120 11.34 -8.59 7.21
C ASP A 120 12.27 -8.05 8.31
N SER A 121 12.72 -6.80 8.21
CA SER A 121 13.57 -6.16 9.23
C SER A 121 12.79 -5.62 10.44
N TRP A 122 11.45 -5.71 10.43
CA TRP A 122 10.61 -5.25 11.54
C TRP A 122 10.32 -6.37 12.54
N ASN A 123 10.39 -6.01 13.84
CA ASN A 123 10.12 -6.90 14.96
C ASN A 123 9.13 -6.26 15.96
N TRP A 124 7.93 -5.94 15.47
CA TRP A 124 6.86 -5.31 16.25
C TRP A 124 6.14 -6.29 17.19
N THR A 125 5.56 -5.75 18.25
CA THR A 125 4.54 -6.45 19.06
C THR A 125 3.19 -6.36 18.33
N PRO A 126 2.57 -7.49 17.92
CA PRO A 126 1.26 -7.46 17.26
C PRO A 126 0.16 -6.86 18.15
N GLY A 127 -0.78 -6.15 17.53
CA GLY A 127 -1.88 -5.44 18.21
C GLY A 127 -1.49 -4.08 18.83
N ALA A 128 -0.20 -3.80 19.03
CA ALA A 128 0.25 -2.50 19.53
C ALA A 128 0.31 -1.44 18.41
N LEU A 129 0.01 -0.19 18.78
CA LEU A 129 -0.03 0.97 17.89
C LEU A 129 1.36 1.32 17.35
N ILE A 130 1.39 1.85 16.13
CA ILE A 130 2.60 2.42 15.50
C ILE A 130 2.50 3.95 15.52
N TYR A 131 3.60 4.60 15.91
CA TYR A 131 3.79 6.04 15.86
C TYR A 131 4.94 6.42 14.92
N ILE A 132 5.01 7.70 14.56
CA ILE A 132 6.22 8.27 13.95
C ILE A 132 7.29 8.46 15.03
N SER A 133 8.53 8.14 14.67
CA SER A 133 9.70 8.29 15.52
C SER A 133 10.28 9.71 15.45
N PRO A 134 10.91 10.23 16.53
CA PRO A 134 11.75 11.43 16.49
C PRO A 134 13.12 11.19 15.82
N THR A 135 13.29 10.02 15.18
CA THR A 135 14.37 9.75 14.22
C THR A 135 13.77 9.72 12.82
N ALA A 136 14.06 10.76 12.02
CA ALA A 136 13.64 10.96 10.63
C ALA A 136 13.33 9.67 9.85
N GLY A 137 12.07 9.55 9.43
CA GLY A 137 11.59 8.52 8.52
C GLY A 137 11.33 7.15 9.14
N THR A 138 11.62 6.97 10.43
CA THR A 138 11.46 5.68 11.12
C THR A 138 10.13 5.59 11.87
N LEU A 139 9.70 4.35 12.12
CA LEU A 139 8.48 4.01 12.85
C LEU A 139 8.84 3.50 14.25
N THR A 140 7.92 3.61 15.20
CA THR A 140 8.15 3.17 16.59
C THR A 140 6.86 2.68 17.27
N GLN A 141 6.99 1.83 18.29
CA GLN A 141 5.91 1.50 19.24
C GLN A 141 6.03 2.25 20.58
N THR A 142 7.14 2.96 20.79
CA THR A 142 7.35 3.87 21.93
C THR A 142 6.81 5.25 21.58
N ILE A 143 5.94 5.81 22.43
CA ILE A 143 5.35 7.14 22.26
C ILE A 143 6.45 8.22 22.34
N PRO A 144 6.57 9.16 21.38
CA PRO A 144 7.44 10.33 21.50
C PRO A 144 7.16 11.14 22.77
N SER A 145 8.20 11.55 23.51
CA SER A 145 8.08 11.97 24.91
C SER A 145 8.92 13.18 25.33
N GLU A 146 9.64 13.83 24.42
CA GLU A 146 10.40 15.06 24.72
C GLU A 146 9.64 16.32 24.29
N THR A 147 9.82 17.44 24.99
CA THR A 147 9.18 18.73 24.67
C THR A 147 9.38 19.12 23.20
N GLY A 148 8.29 19.46 22.51
CA GLY A 148 8.26 19.79 21.08
C GLY A 148 8.05 18.58 20.15
N GLN A 149 8.23 17.34 20.64
CA GLN A 149 7.92 16.14 19.85
C GLN A 149 6.41 16.00 19.61
N GLN A 150 6.06 15.37 18.50
CA GLN A 150 4.69 15.20 17.99
C GLN A 150 4.26 13.73 18.07
N VAL A 151 3.27 13.43 18.92
CA VAL A 151 2.64 12.10 18.92
C VAL A 151 1.60 12.04 17.79
N GLN A 152 1.85 11.16 16.83
CA GLN A 152 0.89 10.76 15.79
C GLN A 152 0.76 9.24 15.77
N ILE A 153 -0.47 8.72 15.80
CA ILE A 153 -0.74 7.31 15.56
C ILE A 153 -0.93 7.10 14.05
N ILE A 154 -0.14 6.21 13.45
CA ILE A 154 -0.23 5.91 12.02
C ILE A 154 -0.88 4.56 11.69
N GLY A 155 -1.20 3.76 12.69
CA GLY A 155 -1.73 2.41 12.50
C GLY A 155 -1.41 1.46 13.64
N TYR A 156 -1.38 0.16 13.35
CA TYR A 156 -1.02 -0.89 14.31
C TYR A 156 -0.24 -2.03 13.63
N ALA A 157 0.55 -2.77 14.41
CA ALA A 157 1.21 -3.99 13.93
C ALA A 157 0.19 -5.14 13.80
N SER A 158 -0.07 -5.62 12.59
CA SER A 158 -0.97 -6.76 12.35
C SER A 158 -0.24 -8.11 12.42
N LYS A 159 1.07 -8.12 12.16
CA LYS A 159 2.02 -9.21 12.44
C LYS A 159 3.34 -8.56 12.88
N THR A 160 4.28 -9.32 13.42
CA THR A 160 5.61 -8.85 13.85
C THR A 160 6.36 -8.04 12.77
N ASN A 161 6.24 -8.45 11.51
CA ASN A 161 6.86 -7.82 10.34
C ASN A 161 5.86 -7.06 9.44
N THR A 162 4.60 -6.86 9.88
CA THR A 162 3.53 -6.32 9.02
C THR A 162 2.69 -5.27 9.75
N VAL A 163 2.63 -4.05 9.22
CA VAL A 163 1.85 -2.91 9.76
C VAL A 163 0.61 -2.68 8.90
N TYR A 164 -0.53 -2.43 9.54
CA TYR A 164 -1.67 -1.79 8.88
C TYR A 164 -1.57 -0.28 9.06
N PHE A 165 -1.19 0.41 7.99
CA PHE A 165 -1.09 1.87 7.91
C PHE A 165 -2.46 2.48 7.64
N ASN A 166 -2.91 3.34 8.54
CA ASN A 166 -4.13 4.13 8.43
C ASN A 166 -3.95 5.40 9.28
N PRO A 167 -3.37 6.47 8.73
CA PRO A 167 -2.87 7.57 9.53
C PRO A 167 -3.99 8.40 10.15
N ASN A 168 -3.91 8.60 11.48
CA ASN A 168 -4.68 9.63 12.16
C ASN A 168 -3.92 10.97 12.00
N PHE A 169 -4.60 12.01 11.54
CA PHE A 169 -4.01 13.34 11.34
C PHE A 169 -4.11 14.26 12.58
N MET A 170 -4.74 13.79 13.66
CA MET A 170 -4.65 14.45 14.96
C MET A 170 -3.24 14.31 15.53
N LEU A 171 -2.56 15.44 15.76
CA LEU A 171 -1.27 15.52 16.42
C LEU A 171 -1.43 15.95 17.88
N ILE A 172 -0.57 15.44 18.76
CA ILE A 172 -0.42 15.91 20.14
C ILE A 172 1.04 16.34 20.34
N GLU A 173 1.27 17.63 20.59
CA GLU A 173 2.59 18.15 20.94
C GLU A 173 2.89 17.92 22.43
N ILE A 174 4.06 17.38 22.75
CA ILE A 174 4.58 17.26 24.11
C ILE A 174 5.10 18.62 24.60
N LYS A 175 4.82 18.98 25.86
CA LYS A 175 5.24 20.22 26.51
C LYS A 175 6.09 19.93 27.75
#